data_AF-A0A7Y4RRX4-F1
#
_entry.id   AF-A0A7Y4RRX4-F1
#
_cell.length_a   1.000
_cell.length_b   1.000
_cell.length_c   1.000
_cell.angle_alpha   90.00
_cell.angle_beta   90.00
_cell.angle_gamma   90.00
#
_symmetry.space_group_name_H-M   'P 1'
#
loop_
_entity.id
_entity.type
_entity.pdbx_description
1 polymer ?
#
loop_
_entity_poly.entity_id
_entity_poly.type
_entity_poly.pdbx_seq_one_letter_code
_entity_poly.pdbx_strand_id
1 'polypeptide(L)'
;MRRPSTIAARAALLFLIAPGAAAAQTSAPPPLDRSAAVRWLQDNSIPLRSFAPADTDYTDLAPLGAAIGGARVVMLGEQSHGDGTVFLTKTRIIKYLHEKLGFEVLAFESGLYDVKKAWEFLREGEAPFTAVRRGVFGIWAGSQQVQPLIDYLGIRAKSDRPLELAGFDSQITGRVATEFWVRDLVSFLGAHGIDTAQVPGWTDGRALLDSLVTPAGFSQGPPAEARQRLLLTVLDTVGARVAALPPADRETAFWKQNLRSIRAQAAFAFNLDLKRFRPSAGNPRDAQMAENLLWLARERYPDKKIIVWAATFHIMRSTETIGIPVYQGLRTMGDILGPVLGKEMYAIGFVASQGAVGSWMGPPRTLPAPPPESLEGMWASTTHALAMIDFRGQLSDAGWLRQPILAGPLGYSILPAAWPTVLDAMIYTRVMEPSTKATR
;
A
#
# COMPACT_ATOMS: atom_id res chain seq x y z
N MET A 1 -2.58 22.96 -27.47
CA MET A 1 -2.98 22.42 -26.14
C MET A 1 -2.72 20.92 -26.14
N ARG A 2 -1.64 20.47 -25.47
CA ARG A 2 -1.23 19.05 -25.45
C ARG A 2 -2.06 18.32 -24.38
N ARG A 3 -2.75 17.25 -24.79
CA ARG A 3 -3.50 16.35 -23.89
C ARG A 3 -2.55 15.78 -22.82
N PRO A 4 -2.95 15.71 -21.55
CA PRO A 4 -2.14 15.05 -20.53
C PRO A 4 -2.02 13.55 -20.84
N SER A 5 -0.80 13.03 -20.71
CA SER A 5 -0.43 11.63 -20.94
C SER A 5 -1.25 10.67 -20.08
N THR A 6 -1.90 9.71 -20.71
CA THR A 6 -2.84 8.69 -20.19
C THR A 6 -2.23 7.61 -19.29
N ILE A 7 -1.10 7.89 -18.62
CA ILE A 7 -0.39 6.90 -17.79
C ILE A 7 -0.82 6.98 -16.33
N ALA A 8 -1.16 8.17 -15.81
CA ALA A 8 -1.56 8.33 -14.41
C ALA A 8 -3.00 7.87 -14.11
N ALA A 9 -3.78 7.51 -15.14
CA ALA A 9 -5.13 6.95 -15.03
C ALA A 9 -5.15 5.41 -15.08
N ARG A 10 -4.00 4.73 -15.22
CA ARG A 10 -3.93 3.28 -15.41
C ARG A 10 -3.63 2.46 -14.15
N ALA A 11 -3.47 3.10 -12.99
CA ALA A 11 -3.29 2.45 -11.70
C ALA A 11 -4.49 2.60 -10.73
N ALA A 12 -5.65 3.09 -11.20
CA ALA A 12 -6.78 3.41 -10.33
C ALA A 12 -8.17 3.02 -10.87
N LEU A 13 -8.27 2.06 -11.80
CA LEU A 13 -9.57 1.66 -12.34
C LEU A 13 -9.66 0.15 -12.46
N LEU A 14 -10.49 -0.49 -11.61
CA LEU A 14 -11.32 -1.66 -11.90
C LEU A 14 -11.94 -2.17 -10.59
N PHE A 15 -13.22 -1.86 -10.34
CA PHE A 15 -14.21 -2.80 -9.76
C PHE A 15 -15.62 -2.23 -10.00
N LEU A 16 -16.18 -2.56 -11.16
CA LEU A 16 -17.63 -2.56 -11.38
C LEU A 16 -17.92 -3.84 -12.17
N ILE A 17 -18.28 -4.90 -11.46
CA ILE A 17 -18.89 -6.09 -12.05
C ILE A 17 -20.24 -6.26 -11.34
N ALA A 18 -21.32 -6.20 -12.13
CA ALA A 18 -22.66 -6.51 -11.68
C ALA A 18 -22.77 -8.02 -11.34
N PRO A 19 -23.45 -8.41 -10.25
CA PRO A 19 -23.54 -9.82 -9.87
C PRO A 19 -24.50 -10.59 -10.78
N GLY A 20 -23.99 -11.66 -11.40
CA GLY A 20 -24.81 -12.79 -11.87
C GLY A 20 -24.93 -13.80 -10.72
N ALA A 21 -26.15 -14.06 -10.27
CA ALA A 21 -26.44 -14.88 -9.10
C ALA A 21 -26.34 -16.39 -9.40
N ALA A 22 -25.66 -17.11 -8.52
CA ALA A 22 -25.95 -18.52 -8.23
C ALA A 22 -25.70 -18.73 -6.73
N ALA A 23 -26.79 -18.89 -5.96
CA ALA A 23 -26.75 -19.03 -4.51
C ALA A 23 -26.61 -20.51 -4.12
N ALA A 24 -25.55 -20.83 -3.37
CA ALA A 24 -25.50 -22.05 -2.57
C ALA A 24 -26.18 -21.77 -1.23
N GLN A 25 -27.19 -22.58 -0.88
CA GLN A 25 -27.93 -22.48 0.38
C GLN A 25 -27.07 -23.01 1.53
N THR A 26 -26.56 -22.09 2.33
CA THR A 26 -26.18 -22.34 3.72
C THR A 26 -27.24 -21.66 4.60
N SER A 27 -27.63 -22.29 5.71
CA SER A 27 -28.61 -21.71 6.63
C SER A 27 -28.17 -20.31 7.06
N ALA A 28 -28.96 -19.28 6.71
CA ALA A 28 -28.61 -17.90 6.96
C ALA A 28 -28.44 -17.66 8.48
N PRO A 29 -27.37 -16.97 8.91
CA PRO A 29 -27.25 -16.53 10.30
C PRO A 29 -28.46 -15.64 10.65
N PRO A 30 -28.87 -15.59 11.93
CA PRO A 30 -29.96 -14.72 12.36
C PRO A 30 -29.67 -13.27 11.95
N PRO A 31 -30.69 -12.51 11.51
CA PRO A 31 -30.48 -11.13 11.07
C PRO A 31 -29.89 -10.29 12.21
N LEU A 32 -28.87 -9.51 11.88
CA LEU A 32 -28.20 -8.58 12.80
C LEU A 32 -29.23 -7.65 13.45
N ASP A 33 -29.30 -7.62 14.78
CA ASP A 33 -30.02 -6.55 15.49
C ASP A 33 -29.23 -5.25 15.34
N ARG A 34 -29.62 -4.47 14.33
CA ARG A 34 -29.00 -3.18 14.01
C ARG A 34 -29.00 -2.22 15.20
N SER A 35 -30.08 -2.18 15.99
CA SER A 35 -30.19 -1.25 17.13
C SER A 35 -29.25 -1.64 18.27
N ALA A 36 -29.05 -2.95 18.49
CA ALA A 36 -28.00 -3.43 19.40
C ALA A 36 -26.60 -3.14 18.85
N ALA A 37 -26.34 -3.37 17.55
CA ALA A 37 -25.05 -3.11 16.93
C ALA A 37 -24.67 -1.61 16.97
N VAL A 38 -25.61 -0.70 16.68
CA VAL A 38 -25.37 0.76 16.77
C VAL A 38 -25.05 1.18 18.20
N ARG A 39 -25.79 0.69 19.21
CA ARG A 39 -25.47 0.95 20.63
C ARG A 39 -24.09 0.42 21.00
N TRP A 40 -23.77 -0.80 20.56
CA TRP A 40 -22.46 -1.37 20.79
C TRP A 40 -21.35 -0.52 20.17
N LEU A 41 -21.52 -0.05 18.93
CA LEU A 41 -20.56 0.84 18.27
C LEU A 41 -20.42 2.18 19.00
N GLN A 42 -21.52 2.75 19.50
CA GLN A 42 -21.50 3.97 20.30
C GLN A 42 -20.63 3.80 21.55
N ASP A 43 -20.79 2.69 22.26
CA ASP A 43 -20.17 2.48 23.58
C ASP A 43 -18.75 1.88 23.50
N ASN A 44 -18.43 1.16 22.42
CA ASN A 44 -17.19 0.38 22.32
C ASN A 44 -16.21 0.91 21.27
N SER A 45 -16.61 1.81 20.37
CA SER A 45 -15.62 2.41 19.46
C SER A 45 -14.68 3.34 20.22
N ILE A 46 -13.39 3.29 19.88
CA ILE A 46 -12.38 4.23 20.39
C ILE A 46 -12.53 5.54 19.60
N PRO A 47 -13.00 6.65 20.23
CA PRO A 47 -13.13 7.92 19.53
C PRO A 47 -11.75 8.52 19.26
N LEU A 48 -11.53 9.00 18.03
CA LEU A 48 -10.35 9.78 17.69
C LEU A 48 -10.80 11.23 17.51
N ARG A 49 -10.16 12.17 18.21
CA ARG A 49 -10.68 13.55 18.29
C ARG A 49 -10.36 14.38 17.05
N SER A 50 -9.38 13.95 16.26
CA SER A 50 -8.87 14.74 15.13
C SER A 50 -8.19 13.88 14.08
N PHE A 51 -8.46 14.19 12.81
CA PHE A 51 -7.67 13.73 11.66
C PHE A 51 -6.52 14.68 11.32
N ALA A 52 -6.44 15.88 11.94
CA ALA A 52 -5.54 16.94 11.52
C ALA A 52 -4.08 16.64 11.91
N PRO A 53 -3.12 16.62 10.95
CA PRO A 53 -1.71 16.35 11.25
C PRO A 53 -1.03 17.37 12.17
N ALA A 54 -1.54 18.60 12.21
CA ALA A 54 -1.05 19.66 13.09
C ALA A 54 -1.40 19.41 14.56
N ASP A 55 -2.37 18.55 14.82
CA ASP A 55 -2.80 18.22 16.17
C ASP A 55 -1.86 17.19 16.80
N THR A 56 -1.03 17.66 17.73
CA THR A 56 0.09 16.91 18.33
C THR A 56 -0.18 16.39 19.75
N ASP A 57 -1.34 16.70 20.32
CA ASP A 57 -1.80 15.95 21.48
C ASP A 57 -2.30 14.57 20.99
N TYR A 58 -1.69 13.50 21.47
CA TYR A 58 -1.96 12.13 21.04
C TYR A 58 -2.71 11.31 22.08
N THR A 59 -3.33 11.95 23.08
CA THR A 59 -4.02 11.25 24.17
C THR A 59 -5.15 10.36 23.64
N ASP A 60 -5.88 10.80 22.62
CA ASP A 60 -6.92 10.02 21.93
C ASP A 60 -6.37 8.85 21.09
N LEU A 61 -5.08 8.87 20.74
CA LEU A 61 -4.40 7.77 20.03
C LEU A 61 -3.76 6.75 20.99
N ALA A 62 -3.72 7.02 22.30
CA ALA A 62 -3.16 6.07 23.28
C ALA A 62 -3.86 4.69 23.26
N PRO A 63 -5.20 4.58 23.15
CA PRO A 63 -5.85 3.29 23.00
C PRO A 63 -5.51 2.57 21.69
N LEU A 64 -5.31 3.31 20.59
CA LEU A 64 -4.77 2.74 19.34
C LEU A 64 -3.36 2.16 19.56
N GLY A 65 -2.50 2.89 20.27
CA GLY A 65 -1.17 2.39 20.64
C GLY A 65 -1.22 1.12 21.48
N ALA A 66 -2.17 1.03 22.41
CA ALA A 66 -2.40 -0.18 23.21
C ALA A 66 -2.89 -1.36 22.37
N ALA A 67 -3.81 -1.13 21.42
CA ALA A 67 -4.32 -2.15 20.50
C ALA A 67 -3.24 -2.69 19.55
N ILE A 68 -2.38 -1.80 19.03
CA ILE A 68 -1.18 -2.16 18.25
C ILE A 68 -0.23 -3.02 19.10
N GLY A 69 -0.08 -2.67 20.38
CA GLY A 69 0.73 -3.40 21.35
C GLY A 69 2.18 -3.55 20.91
N GLY A 70 2.67 -4.79 20.90
CA GLY A 70 4.04 -5.14 20.55
C GLY A 70 4.32 -5.25 19.04
N ALA A 71 3.37 -4.93 18.17
CA ALA A 71 3.58 -5.08 16.73
C ALA A 71 4.78 -4.24 16.23
N ARG A 72 5.60 -4.85 15.39
CA ARG A 72 6.75 -4.24 14.72
C ARG A 72 6.38 -3.62 13.38
N VAL A 73 5.35 -4.15 12.72
CA VAL A 73 4.89 -3.72 11.40
C VAL A 73 3.44 -3.28 11.50
N VAL A 74 3.18 -2.00 11.34
CA VAL A 74 1.81 -1.46 11.34
C VAL A 74 1.43 -1.04 9.94
N MET A 75 0.37 -1.63 9.40
CA MET A 75 -0.11 -1.39 8.05
C MET A 75 -1.33 -0.48 8.07
N LEU A 76 -1.22 0.65 7.37
CA LEU A 76 -2.27 1.66 7.25
C LEU A 76 -2.84 1.63 5.83
N GLY A 77 -4.05 1.08 5.72
CA GLY A 77 -4.82 0.98 4.50
C GLY A 77 -5.38 2.32 4.02
N GLU A 78 -6.16 2.27 2.95
CA GLU A 78 -7.02 3.34 2.42
C GLU A 78 -8.05 2.69 1.48
N GLN A 79 -9.27 3.23 1.43
CA GLN A 79 -10.34 2.67 0.61
C GLN A 79 -10.05 2.92 -0.86
N SER A 80 -9.50 4.10 -1.16
CA SER A 80 -9.04 4.51 -2.48
C SER A 80 -7.82 5.41 -2.39
N HIS A 81 -7.13 5.57 -3.52
CA HIS A 81 -6.01 6.50 -3.67
C HIS A 81 -6.43 7.99 -3.78
N GLY A 82 -7.66 8.31 -3.38
CA GLY A 82 -8.24 9.66 -3.39
C GLY A 82 -8.83 10.10 -2.06
N ASP A 83 -8.51 9.40 -0.97
CA ASP A 83 -9.12 9.59 0.34
C ASP A 83 -8.37 10.66 1.17
N GLY A 84 -8.66 11.94 0.92
CA GLY A 84 -7.95 13.06 1.55
C GLY A 84 -8.02 13.05 3.09
N THR A 85 -9.20 12.81 3.68
CA THR A 85 -9.33 12.71 5.15
C THR A 85 -8.54 11.52 5.71
N VAL A 86 -8.49 10.40 4.99
CA VAL A 86 -7.68 9.24 5.39
C VAL A 86 -6.20 9.57 5.32
N PHE A 87 -5.74 10.30 4.29
CA PHE A 87 -4.32 10.70 4.18
C PHE A 87 -3.89 11.59 5.35
N LEU A 88 -4.75 12.52 5.77
CA LEU A 88 -4.52 13.34 6.96
C LEU A 88 -4.50 12.49 8.24
N THR A 89 -5.46 11.58 8.39
CA THR A 89 -5.54 10.66 9.54
C THR A 89 -4.31 9.76 9.64
N LYS A 90 -3.91 9.13 8.53
CA LYS A 90 -2.68 8.32 8.41
C LYS A 90 -1.46 9.13 8.80
N THR A 91 -1.35 10.37 8.32
CA THR A 91 -0.24 11.25 8.68
C THR A 91 -0.18 11.50 10.19
N ARG A 92 -1.32 11.79 10.83
CA ARG A 92 -1.38 12.00 12.28
C ARG A 92 -0.99 10.74 13.05
N ILE A 93 -1.50 9.57 12.64
CA ILE A 93 -1.12 8.27 13.22
C ILE A 93 0.38 8.01 13.03
N ILE A 94 0.94 8.22 11.84
CA ILE A 94 2.37 8.04 11.56
C ILE A 94 3.24 8.88 12.51
N LYS A 95 2.88 10.15 12.71
CA LYS A 95 3.60 11.02 13.64
C LYS A 95 3.52 10.48 15.07
N TYR A 96 2.36 10.01 15.53
CA TYR A 96 2.21 9.37 16.84
C TYR A 96 3.07 8.11 16.97
N LEU A 97 3.00 7.20 16.01
CA LEU A 97 3.78 5.96 16.01
C LEU A 97 5.28 6.25 16.06
N HIS A 98 5.75 7.22 15.29
CA HIS A 98 7.15 7.62 15.28
C HIS A 98 7.58 8.28 16.60
N GLU A 99 6.82 9.29 17.05
CA GLU A 99 7.22 10.12 18.17
C GLU A 99 7.04 9.43 19.53
N LYS A 100 6.04 8.57 19.65
CA LYS A 100 5.65 7.95 20.93
C LYS A 100 5.92 6.45 21.01
N LEU A 101 5.85 5.72 19.89
CA LEU A 101 5.94 4.24 19.91
C LEU A 101 7.21 3.65 19.26
N GLY A 102 8.14 4.52 18.83
CA GLY A 102 9.46 4.11 18.35
C GLY A 102 9.47 3.51 16.94
N PHE A 103 8.53 3.91 16.08
CA PHE A 103 8.55 3.53 14.67
C PHE A 103 9.47 4.42 13.85
N GLU A 104 10.43 3.84 13.13
CA GLU A 104 11.54 4.60 12.53
C GLU A 104 11.63 4.43 11.01
N VAL A 105 10.78 3.59 10.43
CA VAL A 105 10.73 3.36 8.98
C VAL A 105 9.32 3.59 8.48
N LEU A 106 9.16 4.38 7.41
CA LEU A 106 7.92 4.52 6.67
C LEU A 106 8.08 3.89 5.29
N ALA A 107 7.45 2.73 5.10
CA ALA A 107 7.44 1.98 3.86
C ALA A 107 6.20 2.31 3.04
N PHE A 108 6.37 2.91 1.86
CA PHE A 108 5.27 3.20 0.93
C PHE A 108 5.06 2.06 -0.06
N GLU A 109 3.81 1.86 -0.48
CA GLU A 109 3.41 1.05 -1.63
C GLU A 109 3.91 1.72 -2.92
N SER A 110 5.22 1.86 -3.05
CA SER A 110 5.95 2.46 -4.15
C SER A 110 7.27 1.73 -4.31
N GLY A 111 7.91 1.90 -5.47
CA GLY A 111 9.01 1.06 -5.92
C GLY A 111 10.17 1.01 -4.94
N LEU A 112 10.66 -0.21 -4.69
CA LEU A 112 11.77 -0.47 -3.77
C LEU A 112 13.01 0.41 -4.07
N TYR A 113 13.37 0.55 -5.34
CA TYR A 113 14.48 1.41 -5.77
C TYR A 113 14.12 2.90 -5.73
N ASP A 114 12.96 3.24 -6.28
CA ASP A 114 12.53 4.63 -6.44
C ASP A 114 12.50 5.37 -5.11
N VAL A 115 11.96 4.72 -4.08
CA VAL A 115 11.82 5.33 -2.76
C VAL A 115 13.15 5.35 -2.01
N LYS A 116 14.03 4.34 -2.18
CA LYS A 116 15.43 4.41 -1.68
C LYS A 116 16.13 5.65 -2.27
N LYS A 117 16.00 5.86 -3.58
CA LYS A 117 16.64 6.99 -4.27
C LYS A 117 16.05 8.34 -3.86
N ALA A 118 14.73 8.41 -3.66
CA ALA A 118 14.08 9.59 -3.10
C ALA A 118 14.57 9.92 -1.68
N TRP A 119 14.79 8.90 -0.84
CA TRP A 119 15.35 9.07 0.50
C TRP A 119 16.79 9.59 0.46
N GLU A 120 17.63 9.07 -0.43
CA GLU A 120 19.00 9.57 -0.66
C GLU A 120 19.00 11.06 -1.00
N PHE A 121 18.21 11.47 -2.00
CA PHE A 121 18.11 12.89 -2.37
C PHE A 121 17.58 13.77 -1.25
N LEU A 122 16.58 13.30 -0.50
CA LEU A 122 16.07 14.02 0.67
C LEU A 122 17.17 14.21 1.72
N ARG A 123 18.01 13.19 1.93
CA ARG A 123 19.10 13.20 2.89
C ARG A 123 20.26 14.10 2.48
N GLU A 124 20.50 14.21 1.17
CA GLU A 124 21.46 15.12 0.53
C GLU A 124 20.98 16.57 0.48
N GLY A 125 19.74 16.85 0.90
CA GLY A 125 19.21 18.20 1.08
C GLY A 125 18.28 18.68 -0.03
N GLU A 126 17.86 17.81 -0.96
CA GLU A 126 16.81 18.16 -1.92
C GLU A 126 15.50 18.50 -1.17
N ALA A 127 14.75 19.46 -1.70
CA ALA A 127 13.50 19.90 -1.10
C ALA A 127 12.52 18.72 -0.93
N PRO A 128 11.83 18.57 0.22
CA PRO A 128 11.05 17.37 0.54
C PRO A 128 10.03 16.97 -0.52
N PHE A 129 9.26 17.94 -1.03
CA PHE A 129 8.29 17.70 -2.09
C PHE A 129 8.94 17.18 -3.38
N THR A 130 10.06 17.78 -3.79
CA THR A 130 10.80 17.36 -4.99
C THR A 130 11.35 15.95 -4.82
N ALA A 131 12.03 15.68 -3.71
CA ALA A 131 12.64 14.38 -3.42
C ALA A 131 11.59 13.26 -3.35
N VAL A 132 10.50 13.44 -2.57
CA VAL A 132 9.45 12.44 -2.44
C VAL A 132 8.75 12.18 -3.79
N ARG A 133 8.47 13.22 -4.58
CA ARG A 133 7.82 13.09 -5.90
C ARG A 133 8.68 12.38 -6.94
N ARG A 134 9.99 12.26 -6.72
CA ARG A 134 10.88 11.47 -7.58
C ARG A 134 10.60 9.97 -7.46
N GLY A 135 10.25 9.50 -6.26
CA GLY A 135 10.18 8.06 -5.96
C GLY A 135 8.80 7.51 -5.57
N VAL A 136 8.01 8.26 -4.79
CA VAL A 136 6.68 7.83 -4.36
C VAL A 136 5.67 8.05 -5.49
N PHE A 137 4.71 7.12 -5.64
CA PHE A 137 3.65 7.23 -6.65
C PHE A 137 3.00 8.63 -6.65
N GLY A 138 2.77 9.15 -7.87
CA GLY A 138 2.20 10.48 -8.06
C GLY A 138 0.85 10.68 -7.39
N ILE A 139 0.01 9.63 -7.30
CA ILE A 139 -1.28 9.66 -6.61
C ILE A 139 -1.18 10.19 -5.17
N TRP A 140 -0.12 9.86 -4.43
CA TRP A 140 0.12 10.40 -3.09
C TRP A 140 1.04 11.62 -3.12
N ALA A 141 2.16 11.56 -3.86
CA ALA A 141 3.16 12.63 -3.82
C ALA A 141 2.60 13.99 -4.29
N GLY A 142 1.62 14.00 -5.20
CA GLY A 142 0.95 15.21 -5.68
C GLY A 142 -0.27 15.66 -4.86
N SER A 143 -0.65 14.91 -3.82
CA SER A 143 -1.80 15.22 -2.97
C SER A 143 -1.48 16.33 -1.98
N GLN A 144 -2.36 17.32 -1.85
CA GLN A 144 -2.29 18.36 -0.81
C GLN A 144 -2.38 17.75 0.59
N GLN A 145 -3.18 16.70 0.77
CA GLN A 145 -3.41 16.05 2.05
C GLN A 145 -2.23 15.19 2.52
N VAL A 146 -1.33 14.79 1.61
CA VAL A 146 -0.08 14.09 1.93
C VAL A 146 1.06 15.09 2.21
N GLN A 147 0.92 16.36 1.85
CA GLN A 147 1.98 17.37 2.04
C GLN A 147 2.45 17.53 3.50
N PRO A 148 1.59 17.49 4.53
CA PRO A 148 2.06 17.55 5.92
C PRO A 148 2.99 16.39 6.30
N LEU A 149 2.80 15.19 5.71
CA LEU A 149 3.69 14.06 5.90
C LEU A 149 5.03 14.27 5.20
N ILE A 150 5.00 14.83 3.98
CA ILE A 150 6.22 15.12 3.21
C ILE A 150 7.07 16.17 3.93
N ASP A 151 6.46 17.24 4.46
CA ASP A 151 7.17 18.23 5.26
C ASP A 151 7.76 17.60 6.53
N TYR A 152 6.97 16.73 7.18
CA TYR A 152 7.43 15.99 8.35
C TYR A 152 8.64 15.10 8.04
N LEU A 153 8.62 14.36 6.93
CA LEU A 153 9.75 13.55 6.47
C LEU A 153 10.98 14.43 6.23
N GLY A 154 10.82 15.61 5.63
CA GLY A 154 11.91 16.56 5.42
C GLY A 154 12.54 17.07 6.71
N ILE A 155 11.71 17.41 7.70
CA ILE A 155 12.18 17.83 9.04
C ILE A 155 12.90 16.67 9.73
N ARG A 156 12.29 15.47 9.74
CA ARG A 156 12.85 14.30 10.43
C ARG A 156 14.10 13.76 9.76
N ALA A 157 14.21 13.86 8.43
CA ALA A 157 15.39 13.46 7.70
C ALA A 157 16.65 14.13 8.25
N LYS A 158 16.59 15.35 8.79
CA LYS A 158 17.75 16.08 9.33
C LYS A 158 17.91 15.96 10.85
N SER A 159 17.08 15.16 11.52
CA SER A 159 17.09 15.01 12.98
C SER A 159 17.82 13.75 13.45
N ASP A 160 18.11 13.66 14.74
CA ASP A 160 18.73 12.48 15.36
C ASP A 160 17.82 11.24 15.39
N ARG A 161 16.53 11.43 15.15
CA ARG A 161 15.51 10.36 15.03
C ARG A 161 14.81 10.48 13.68
N PRO A 162 15.46 10.04 12.60
CA PRO A 162 14.86 10.09 11.27
C PRO A 162 13.74 9.07 11.14
N LEU A 163 12.69 9.46 10.41
CA LEU A 163 11.71 8.53 9.86
C LEU A 163 12.22 8.13 8.46
N GLU A 164 12.94 7.02 8.38
CA GLU A 164 13.59 6.54 7.15
C GLU A 164 12.53 6.12 6.13
N LEU A 165 12.61 6.68 4.92
CA LEU A 165 11.66 6.43 3.85
C LEU A 165 12.10 5.20 3.04
N ALA A 166 11.18 4.25 2.84
CA ALA A 166 11.41 3.02 2.08
C ALA A 166 10.24 2.72 1.13
N GLY A 167 10.49 1.93 0.10
CA GLY A 167 9.48 1.41 -0.82
C GLY A 167 9.43 -0.11 -0.72
N PHE A 168 8.29 -0.72 -1.00
CA PHE A 168 8.16 -2.18 -1.03
C PHE A 168 7.46 -2.70 -2.28
N ASP A 169 6.97 -1.84 -3.18
CA ASP A 169 6.40 -2.27 -4.44
C ASP A 169 7.50 -2.86 -5.35
N SER A 170 7.17 -3.92 -6.08
CA SER A 170 8.06 -4.49 -7.08
C SER A 170 8.20 -3.60 -8.31
N GLN A 171 7.18 -2.78 -8.57
CA GLN A 171 7.14 -1.89 -9.72
C GLN A 171 8.14 -0.74 -9.59
N ILE A 172 8.60 -0.24 -10.74
CA ILE A 172 9.10 1.13 -10.83
C ILE A 172 7.93 2.10 -10.89
N THR A 173 7.86 2.97 -9.90
CA THR A 173 6.74 3.90 -9.63
C THR A 173 7.16 5.35 -9.74
N GLY A 174 8.46 5.61 -9.57
CA GLY A 174 9.08 6.91 -9.64
C GLY A 174 9.62 7.24 -11.02
N ARG A 175 9.79 8.54 -11.30
CA ARG A 175 10.54 8.97 -12.50
C ARG A 175 12.04 8.80 -12.30
N VAL A 176 12.50 8.68 -11.06
CA VAL A 176 13.92 8.60 -10.72
C VAL A 176 14.58 7.37 -11.35
N ALA A 177 13.91 6.22 -11.40
CA ALA A 177 14.46 5.05 -12.06
C ALA A 177 14.76 5.24 -13.56
N THR A 178 14.05 6.14 -14.27
CA THR A 178 14.34 6.41 -15.69
C THR A 178 15.71 7.01 -15.93
N GLU A 179 16.23 7.74 -14.95
CA GLU A 179 17.52 8.40 -15.04
C GLU A 179 18.62 7.57 -14.37
N PHE A 180 18.27 6.90 -13.27
CA PHE A 180 19.26 6.38 -12.34
C PHE A 180 19.34 4.84 -12.30
N TRP A 181 18.25 4.10 -12.56
CA TRP A 181 18.22 2.66 -12.25
C TRP A 181 19.25 1.84 -13.04
N VAL A 182 19.22 1.92 -14.38
CA VAL A 182 20.17 1.18 -15.23
C VAL A 182 21.61 1.65 -14.98
N ARG A 183 21.81 2.95 -14.80
CA ARG A 183 23.12 3.53 -14.53
C ARG A 183 23.70 3.01 -13.22
N ASP A 184 22.93 3.08 -12.15
CA ASP A 184 23.34 2.65 -10.82
C ASP A 184 23.55 1.12 -10.79
N LEU A 185 22.71 0.33 -11.50
CA LEU A 185 22.93 -1.11 -11.66
C LEU A 185 24.26 -1.40 -12.37
N VAL A 186 24.53 -0.77 -13.52
CA VAL A 186 25.78 -0.96 -14.27
C VAL A 186 26.99 -0.58 -13.41
N SER A 187 26.90 0.53 -12.68
CA SER A 187 27.96 0.94 -11.76
C SER A 187 28.18 -0.07 -10.64
N PHE A 188 27.10 -0.60 -10.05
CA PHE A 188 27.17 -1.63 -9.01
C PHE A 188 27.82 -2.92 -9.55
N LEU A 189 27.38 -3.39 -10.72
CA LEU A 189 27.94 -4.58 -11.38
C LEU A 189 29.43 -4.41 -11.66
N GLY A 190 29.85 -3.27 -12.22
CA GLY A 190 31.25 -2.97 -12.50
C GLY A 190 32.11 -2.92 -11.24
N ALA A 191 31.62 -2.30 -10.17
CA ALA A 191 32.32 -2.26 -8.88
C ALA A 191 32.53 -3.65 -8.25
N HIS A 192 31.72 -4.64 -8.65
CA HIS A 192 31.81 -6.04 -8.19
C HIS A 192 32.42 -6.97 -9.24
N GLY A 193 33.07 -6.42 -10.27
CA GLY A 193 33.75 -7.21 -11.32
C GLY A 193 32.80 -7.98 -12.24
N ILE A 194 31.51 -7.66 -12.26
CA ILE A 194 30.54 -8.27 -13.17
C ILE A 194 30.54 -7.49 -14.49
N ASP A 195 31.26 -8.01 -15.48
CA ASP A 195 31.28 -7.44 -16.83
C ASP A 195 29.96 -7.70 -17.57
N THR A 196 29.23 -6.63 -17.85
CA THR A 196 27.96 -6.67 -18.61
C THR A 196 28.15 -7.13 -20.06
N ALA A 197 29.33 -6.97 -20.67
CA ALA A 197 29.60 -7.49 -22.00
C ALA A 197 29.58 -9.03 -22.04
N GLN A 198 29.79 -9.69 -20.89
CA GLN A 198 29.68 -11.14 -20.75
C GLN A 198 28.26 -11.62 -20.44
N VAL A 199 27.28 -10.72 -20.26
CA VAL A 199 25.88 -11.12 -20.03
C VAL A 199 25.20 -11.36 -21.39
N PRO A 200 24.74 -12.58 -21.69
CA PRO A 200 24.12 -12.88 -22.98
C PRO A 200 22.92 -11.98 -23.27
N GLY A 201 22.93 -11.32 -24.43
CA GLY A 201 21.83 -10.45 -24.86
C GLY A 201 21.75 -9.11 -24.12
N TRP A 202 22.79 -8.72 -23.37
CA TRP A 202 22.79 -7.47 -22.59
C TRP A 202 22.46 -6.22 -23.42
N THR A 203 23.07 -6.04 -24.59
CA THR A 203 22.86 -4.85 -25.43
C THR A 203 21.38 -4.66 -25.79
N ASP A 204 20.72 -5.71 -26.27
CA ASP A 204 19.30 -5.68 -26.65
C ASP A 204 18.38 -5.70 -25.42
N GLY A 205 18.77 -6.43 -24.37
CA GLY A 205 18.06 -6.52 -23.11
C GLY A 205 18.05 -5.20 -22.34
N ARG A 206 19.12 -4.41 -22.43
CA ARG A 206 19.21 -3.10 -21.80
C ARG A 206 18.14 -2.14 -22.31
N ALA A 207 17.89 -2.11 -23.62
CA ALA A 207 16.80 -1.29 -24.17
C ALA A 207 15.42 -1.73 -23.65
N LEU A 208 15.24 -3.02 -23.38
CA LEU A 208 14.03 -3.55 -22.76
C LEU A 208 13.93 -3.21 -21.26
N LEU A 209 15.06 -3.21 -20.54
CA LEU A 209 15.14 -2.73 -19.16
C LEU A 209 14.77 -1.24 -19.08
N ASP A 210 15.35 -0.41 -19.95
CA ASP A 210 15.01 1.01 -20.07
C ASP A 210 13.51 1.19 -20.31
N SER A 211 12.92 0.38 -21.20
CA SER A 211 11.48 0.41 -21.48
C SER A 211 10.65 0.03 -20.24
N LEU A 212 11.08 -0.96 -19.46
CA LEU A 212 10.39 -1.43 -18.26
C LEU A 212 10.32 -0.37 -17.15
N VAL A 213 11.35 0.48 -17.04
CA VAL A 213 11.44 1.51 -15.98
C VAL A 213 10.89 2.87 -16.42
N THR A 214 10.40 3.02 -17.66
CA THR A 214 9.81 4.28 -18.14
C THR A 214 8.29 4.36 -17.93
N PRO A 215 7.74 5.57 -17.68
CA PRO A 215 6.29 5.76 -17.58
C PRO A 215 5.53 5.29 -18.83
N ALA A 216 6.17 5.37 -20.00
CA ALA A 216 5.56 4.98 -21.27
C ALA A 216 5.61 3.48 -21.54
N GLY A 217 6.33 2.68 -20.74
CA GLY A 217 6.81 1.31 -21.00
C GLY A 217 6.00 0.44 -21.97
N PHE A 218 5.49 -0.71 -21.53
CA PHE A 218 4.69 -1.59 -22.41
C PHE A 218 3.25 -1.07 -22.62
N SER A 219 3.09 0.25 -22.79
CA SER A 219 1.79 0.92 -22.90
C SER A 219 0.94 0.49 -24.10
N GLN A 220 1.58 -0.08 -25.13
CA GLN A 220 0.97 -0.67 -26.33
C GLN A 220 0.71 -2.19 -26.20
N GLY A 221 0.86 -2.73 -24.99
CA GLY A 221 0.83 -4.16 -24.73
C GLY A 221 2.23 -4.75 -24.54
N PRO A 222 2.31 -5.99 -24.04
CA PRO A 222 3.58 -6.63 -23.77
C PRO A 222 4.38 -6.82 -25.07
N PRO A 223 5.71 -6.86 -25.00
CA PRO A 223 6.52 -7.06 -26.19
C PRO A 223 6.32 -8.49 -26.73
N ALA A 224 6.72 -8.75 -27.97
CA ALA A 224 6.67 -10.10 -28.54
C ALA A 224 7.38 -11.12 -27.62
N GLU A 225 6.90 -12.36 -27.56
CA GLU A 225 7.39 -13.38 -26.62
C GLU A 225 8.91 -13.58 -26.65
N ALA A 226 9.53 -13.50 -27.84
CA ALA A 226 10.98 -13.59 -27.98
C ALA A 226 11.72 -12.48 -27.21
N ARG A 227 11.18 -11.26 -27.21
CA ARG A 227 11.72 -10.13 -26.43
C ARG A 227 11.42 -10.27 -24.94
N GLN A 228 10.26 -10.84 -24.57
CA GLN A 228 9.97 -11.17 -23.17
C GLN A 228 11.00 -12.18 -22.62
N ARG A 229 11.25 -13.27 -23.36
CA ARG A 229 12.26 -14.28 -23.01
C ARG A 229 13.65 -13.68 -22.90
N LEU A 230 14.05 -12.82 -23.84
CA LEU A 230 15.32 -12.11 -23.77
C LEU A 230 15.46 -11.29 -22.49
N LEU A 231 14.45 -10.48 -22.13
CA LEU A 231 14.49 -9.67 -20.92
C LEU A 231 14.60 -10.53 -19.66
N LEU A 232 13.82 -11.61 -19.58
CA LEU A 232 13.86 -12.54 -18.45
C LEU A 232 15.22 -13.23 -18.34
N THR A 233 15.81 -13.69 -19.45
CA THR A 233 17.16 -14.28 -19.46
C THR A 233 18.22 -13.30 -18.97
N VAL A 234 18.15 -12.04 -19.38
CA VAL A 234 19.08 -10.99 -18.92
C VAL A 234 18.93 -10.75 -17.43
N LEU A 235 17.69 -10.59 -16.93
CA LEU A 235 17.40 -10.41 -15.51
C LEU A 235 17.83 -11.62 -14.67
N ASP A 236 17.59 -12.84 -15.16
CA ASP A 236 17.97 -14.08 -14.48
C ASP A 236 19.49 -14.26 -14.44
N THR A 237 20.19 -13.94 -15.53
CA THR A 237 21.65 -14.02 -15.57
C THR A 237 22.30 -13.00 -14.65
N VAL A 238 21.85 -11.74 -14.69
CA VAL A 238 22.36 -10.68 -13.80
C VAL A 238 22.01 -11.01 -12.35
N GLY A 239 20.77 -11.43 -12.09
CA GLY A 239 20.31 -11.87 -10.78
C GLY A 239 21.15 -13.00 -10.20
N ALA A 240 21.48 -14.02 -11.00
CA ALA A 240 22.33 -15.13 -10.57
C ALA A 240 23.76 -14.68 -10.22
N ARG A 241 24.36 -13.81 -11.05
CA ARG A 241 25.71 -13.27 -10.78
C ARG A 241 25.73 -12.43 -9.51
N VAL A 242 24.72 -11.57 -9.32
CA VAL A 242 24.60 -10.75 -8.10
C VAL A 242 24.30 -11.62 -6.88
N ALA A 243 23.48 -12.66 -7.01
CA ALA A 243 23.18 -13.60 -5.92
C ALA A 243 24.43 -14.35 -5.45
N ALA A 244 25.33 -14.71 -6.38
CA ALA A 244 26.60 -15.38 -6.10
C ALA A 244 27.67 -14.49 -5.45
N LEU A 245 27.47 -13.17 -5.42
CA LEU A 245 28.34 -12.29 -4.65
C LEU A 245 28.30 -12.72 -3.16
N PRO A 246 29.44 -12.64 -2.44
CA PRO A 246 29.52 -12.95 -1.02
C PRO A 246 28.41 -12.26 -0.21
N PRO A 247 28.04 -12.76 0.98
CA PRO A 247 27.16 -12.05 1.89
C PRO A 247 27.83 -10.73 2.27
N ALA A 248 27.49 -9.71 1.49
CA ALA A 248 28.15 -8.42 1.49
C ALA A 248 27.23 -7.38 2.11
N ASP A 249 27.71 -6.15 2.09
CA ASP A 249 27.10 -4.98 2.71
C ASP A 249 25.62 -4.74 2.32
N ARG A 250 25.05 -3.71 2.95
CA ARG A 250 23.67 -3.29 2.76
C ARG A 250 23.32 -3.00 1.30
N GLU A 251 24.27 -2.59 0.46
CA GLU A 251 24.03 -2.25 -0.94
C GLU A 251 23.94 -3.53 -1.79
N THR A 252 24.83 -4.51 -1.58
CA THR A 252 24.70 -5.82 -2.25
C THR A 252 23.39 -6.51 -1.88
N ALA A 253 23.00 -6.50 -0.61
CA ALA A 253 21.71 -7.06 -0.16
C ALA A 253 20.52 -6.36 -0.84
N PHE A 254 20.60 -5.03 -0.99
CA PHE A 254 19.59 -4.25 -1.70
C PHE A 254 19.49 -4.65 -3.17
N TRP A 255 20.59 -4.77 -3.90
CA TRP A 255 20.55 -5.15 -5.32
C TRP A 255 20.06 -6.58 -5.55
N LYS A 256 20.37 -7.51 -4.65
CA LYS A 256 19.78 -8.86 -4.64
C LYS A 256 18.24 -8.79 -4.55
N GLN A 257 17.70 -8.00 -3.63
CA GLN A 257 16.25 -7.83 -3.49
C GLN A 257 15.63 -7.05 -4.67
N ASN A 258 16.31 -6.00 -5.14
CA ASN A 258 15.78 -5.16 -6.20
C ASN A 258 15.73 -5.89 -7.56
N LEU A 259 16.70 -6.74 -7.89
CA LEU A 259 16.64 -7.54 -9.11
C LEU A 259 15.48 -8.55 -9.10
N ARG A 260 15.14 -9.12 -7.93
CA ARG A 260 13.91 -9.92 -7.76
C ARG A 260 12.66 -9.08 -8.07
N SER A 261 12.59 -7.87 -7.51
CA SER A 261 11.50 -6.92 -7.78
C SER A 261 11.32 -6.60 -9.26
N ILE A 262 12.40 -6.26 -9.96
CA ILE A 262 12.34 -5.90 -11.39
C ILE A 262 11.96 -7.09 -12.26
N ARG A 263 12.40 -8.29 -11.89
CA ARG A 263 11.95 -9.52 -12.54
C ARG A 263 10.46 -9.77 -12.35
N ALA A 264 9.94 -9.60 -11.13
CA ALA A 264 8.50 -9.71 -10.85
C ALA A 264 7.69 -8.64 -11.61
N GLN A 265 8.20 -7.41 -11.70
CA GLN A 265 7.58 -6.34 -12.49
C GLN A 265 7.51 -6.72 -13.98
N ALA A 266 8.57 -7.28 -14.56
CA ALA A 266 8.55 -7.72 -15.94
C ALA A 266 7.47 -8.79 -16.17
N ALA A 267 7.42 -9.81 -15.30
CA ALA A 267 6.41 -10.85 -15.36
C ALA A 267 4.99 -10.30 -15.20
N PHE A 268 4.78 -9.36 -14.27
CA PHE A 268 3.51 -8.68 -14.07
C PHE A 268 3.09 -7.92 -15.34
N ALA A 269 3.98 -7.10 -15.89
CA ALA A 269 3.72 -6.28 -17.07
C ALA A 269 3.41 -7.15 -18.31
N PHE A 270 3.98 -8.35 -18.41
CA PHE A 270 3.72 -9.27 -19.52
C PHE A 270 2.35 -9.96 -19.45
N ASN A 271 1.83 -10.18 -18.24
CA ASN A 271 0.60 -10.92 -18.00
C ASN A 271 -0.60 -10.03 -17.64
N LEU A 272 -0.40 -8.72 -17.51
CA LEU A 272 -1.45 -7.78 -17.14
C LEU A 272 -2.45 -7.57 -18.28
N ASP A 273 -3.66 -8.11 -18.13
CA ASP A 273 -4.82 -7.76 -18.94
C ASP A 273 -5.74 -6.82 -18.14
N LEU A 274 -5.68 -5.53 -18.47
CA LEU A 274 -6.52 -4.50 -17.84
C LEU A 274 -8.02 -4.64 -18.14
N LYS A 275 -8.44 -5.43 -19.13
CA LYS A 275 -9.86 -5.67 -19.41
C LYS A 275 -10.39 -6.88 -18.64
N ARG A 276 -9.52 -7.82 -18.27
CA ARG A 276 -9.86 -9.09 -17.64
C ARG A 276 -8.83 -9.42 -16.56
N PHE A 277 -8.87 -8.69 -15.46
CA PHE A 277 -8.00 -8.98 -14.33
C PHE A 277 -8.25 -10.41 -13.83
N ARG A 278 -7.15 -11.15 -13.62
CA ARG A 278 -7.15 -12.50 -13.06
C ARG A 278 -6.23 -12.52 -11.84
N PRO A 279 -6.59 -13.25 -10.76
CA PRO A 279 -5.71 -13.44 -9.62
C PRO A 279 -4.31 -13.90 -10.01
N SER A 280 -4.18 -14.76 -11.03
CA SER A 280 -2.90 -15.24 -11.56
C SER A 280 -1.98 -14.12 -12.08
N ALA A 281 -2.53 -12.99 -12.52
CA ALA A 281 -1.76 -11.83 -12.95
C ALA A 281 -1.39 -10.90 -11.77
N GLY A 282 -2.27 -10.74 -10.78
CA GLY A 282 -2.05 -9.85 -9.63
C GLY A 282 -1.21 -10.44 -8.50
N ASN A 283 -1.45 -11.71 -8.14
CA ASN A 283 -0.80 -12.37 -7.01
C ASN A 283 0.74 -12.32 -7.04
N PRO A 284 1.43 -12.44 -8.20
CA PRO A 284 2.89 -12.32 -8.23
C PRO A 284 3.41 -10.94 -7.75
N ARG A 285 2.68 -9.85 -8.01
CA ARG A 285 3.05 -8.52 -7.50
C ARG A 285 2.96 -8.49 -5.98
N ASP A 286 1.83 -8.91 -5.41
CA ASP A 286 1.63 -8.93 -3.96
C ASP A 286 2.59 -9.90 -3.25
N ALA A 287 2.93 -11.04 -3.87
CA ALA A 287 3.97 -11.93 -3.38
C ALA A 287 5.34 -11.25 -3.33
N GLN A 288 5.71 -10.52 -4.38
CA GLN A 288 6.98 -9.79 -4.37
C GLN A 288 6.96 -8.61 -3.37
N MET A 289 5.82 -7.94 -3.18
CA MET A 289 5.65 -6.91 -2.15
C MET A 289 5.82 -7.49 -0.74
N ALA A 290 5.28 -8.68 -0.49
CA ALA A 290 5.48 -9.40 0.76
C ALA A 290 6.94 -9.75 0.99
N GLU A 291 7.63 -10.28 -0.02
CA GLU A 291 9.07 -10.55 0.07
C GLU A 291 9.89 -9.29 0.33
N ASN A 292 9.57 -8.18 -0.36
CA ASN A 292 10.24 -6.89 -0.16
C ASN A 292 10.04 -6.39 1.28
N LEU A 293 8.81 -6.41 1.78
CA LEU A 293 8.53 -5.94 3.14
C LEU A 293 9.13 -6.87 4.21
N LEU A 294 9.16 -8.19 3.96
CA LEU A 294 9.83 -9.14 4.85
C LEU A 294 11.34 -8.91 4.87
N TRP A 295 11.96 -8.69 3.71
CA TRP A 295 13.37 -8.29 3.61
C TRP A 295 13.65 -6.98 4.36
N LEU A 296 12.79 -5.98 4.21
CA LEU A 296 12.87 -4.74 4.98
C LEU A 296 12.83 -5.03 6.49
N ALA A 297 11.91 -5.87 6.95
CA ALA A 297 11.68 -6.16 8.35
C ALA A 297 12.72 -7.09 8.99
N ARG A 298 13.37 -7.97 8.24
CA ARG A 298 14.26 -9.01 8.77
C ARG A 298 15.73 -8.80 8.45
N GLU A 299 16.06 -8.16 7.34
CA GLU A 299 17.45 -8.00 6.90
C GLU A 299 17.90 -6.53 6.91
N ARG A 300 17.10 -5.64 6.32
CA ARG A 300 17.49 -4.22 6.21
C ARG A 300 17.30 -3.46 7.52
N TYR A 301 16.20 -3.71 8.24
CA TYR A 301 15.84 -3.06 9.49
C TYR A 301 15.46 -4.06 10.60
N PRO A 302 16.33 -5.03 10.94
CA PRO A 302 16.03 -6.09 11.91
C PRO A 302 15.65 -5.54 13.29
N ASP A 303 16.12 -4.35 13.66
CA ASP A 303 15.90 -3.76 14.98
C ASP A 303 14.91 -2.57 14.99
N LYS A 304 14.36 -2.17 13.83
CA LYS A 304 13.42 -1.03 13.74
C LYS A 304 11.98 -1.47 13.55
N LYS A 305 11.03 -0.68 14.06
CA LYS A 305 9.61 -0.83 13.72
C LYS A 305 9.26 -0.06 12.43
N ILE A 306 8.37 -0.65 11.63
CA ILE A 306 8.00 -0.22 10.28
C ILE A 306 6.52 0.16 10.23
N ILE A 307 6.24 1.33 9.66
CA ILE A 307 4.89 1.76 9.29
C ILE A 307 4.74 1.57 7.79
N VAL A 308 3.65 0.95 7.35
CA VAL A 308 3.36 0.65 5.95
C VAL A 308 2.19 1.52 5.49
N TRP A 309 2.40 2.27 4.40
CA TRP A 309 1.35 3.03 3.72
C TRP A 309 0.93 2.29 2.45
N ALA A 310 -0.32 1.81 2.39
CA ALA A 310 -0.81 1.06 1.23
C ALA A 310 -2.33 1.20 1.05
N ALA A 311 -2.85 0.75 -0.10
CA ALA A 311 -4.27 0.42 -0.25
C ALA A 311 -4.69 -0.68 0.72
N THR A 312 -5.94 -0.64 1.20
CA THR A 312 -6.48 -1.69 2.08
C THR A 312 -6.38 -3.08 1.43
N PHE A 313 -6.59 -3.14 0.11
CA PHE A 313 -6.49 -4.37 -0.66
C PHE A 313 -5.17 -5.13 -0.41
N HIS A 314 -4.03 -4.45 -0.39
CA HIS A 314 -2.74 -5.10 -0.24
C HIS A 314 -2.47 -5.60 1.18
N ILE A 315 -3.10 -5.00 2.19
CA ILE A 315 -2.82 -5.29 3.60
C ILE A 315 -3.83 -6.26 4.23
N MET A 316 -4.83 -6.70 3.48
CA MET A 316 -5.80 -7.71 3.94
C MET A 316 -5.05 -8.97 4.37
N ARG A 317 -5.39 -9.51 5.55
CA ARG A 317 -4.79 -10.71 6.15
C ARG A 317 -5.39 -12.02 5.66
N SER A 318 -6.53 -11.93 5.00
CA SER A 318 -7.26 -13.03 4.38
C SER A 318 -8.27 -12.43 3.42
N THR A 319 -8.54 -13.12 2.32
CA THR A 319 -9.60 -12.76 1.37
C THR A 319 -10.75 -13.76 1.36
N GLU A 320 -10.65 -14.84 2.13
CA GLU A 320 -11.54 -16.02 2.06
C GLU A 320 -12.99 -15.70 2.38
N THR A 321 -13.23 -14.77 3.31
CA THR A 321 -14.57 -14.42 3.79
C THR A 321 -15.24 -13.33 2.96
N ILE A 322 -14.54 -12.73 1.98
CA ILE A 322 -15.09 -11.69 1.12
C ILE A 322 -16.03 -12.32 0.10
N GLY A 323 -17.31 -11.95 0.15
CA GLY A 323 -18.39 -12.61 -0.60
C GLY A 323 -18.43 -12.35 -2.11
N ILE A 324 -17.29 -12.04 -2.76
CA ILE A 324 -17.18 -11.95 -4.22
C ILE A 324 -16.15 -12.96 -4.74
N PRO A 325 -16.49 -13.79 -5.76
CA PRO A 325 -15.60 -14.81 -6.30
C PRO A 325 -14.23 -14.34 -6.77
N VAL A 326 -14.07 -13.09 -7.23
CA VAL A 326 -12.75 -12.58 -7.65
C VAL A 326 -11.75 -12.53 -6.50
N TYR A 327 -12.21 -12.43 -5.24
CA TYR A 327 -11.37 -12.48 -4.05
C TYR A 327 -11.01 -13.91 -3.65
N GLN A 328 -11.75 -14.90 -4.14
CA GLN A 328 -11.44 -16.31 -3.98
C GLN A 328 -10.28 -16.64 -4.93
N GLY A 329 -9.11 -16.91 -4.35
CA GLY A 329 -7.86 -17.16 -5.09
C GLY A 329 -6.93 -15.95 -5.21
N LEU A 330 -7.31 -14.78 -4.67
CA LEU A 330 -6.34 -13.72 -4.42
C LEU A 330 -5.46 -14.06 -3.24
N ARG A 331 -4.18 -13.70 -3.34
CA ARG A 331 -3.24 -13.69 -2.22
C ARG A 331 -2.61 -12.31 -2.15
N THR A 332 -3.01 -11.56 -1.14
CA THR A 332 -2.54 -10.21 -0.87
C THR A 332 -1.22 -10.26 -0.10
N MET A 333 -0.49 -9.15 -0.07
CA MET A 333 0.72 -9.04 0.73
C MET A 333 0.43 -9.35 2.23
N GLY A 334 -0.67 -8.83 2.78
CA GLY A 334 -1.07 -9.08 4.16
C GLY A 334 -1.40 -10.55 4.45
N ASP A 335 -2.01 -11.27 3.51
CA ASP A 335 -2.34 -12.70 3.63
C ASP A 335 -1.07 -13.55 3.65
N ILE A 336 -0.10 -13.21 2.79
CA ILE A 336 1.20 -13.89 2.73
C ILE A 336 2.04 -13.63 4.00
N LEU A 337 2.03 -12.39 4.50
CA LEU A 337 2.79 -12.01 5.70
C LEU A 337 2.13 -12.42 7.01
N GLY A 338 0.80 -12.61 7.03
CA GLY A 338 0.03 -12.96 8.22
C GLY A 338 0.61 -14.16 8.99
N PRO A 339 0.83 -15.32 8.34
CA PRO A 339 1.44 -16.48 8.97
C PRO A 339 2.90 -16.30 9.40
N VAL A 340 3.65 -15.42 8.73
CA VAL A 340 5.10 -15.24 8.95
C VAL A 340 5.38 -14.22 10.06
N LEU A 341 4.66 -13.10 10.06
CA LEU A 341 4.82 -12.03 11.06
C LEU A 341 3.88 -12.23 12.26
N GLY A 342 2.77 -12.95 12.09
CA GLY A 342 1.84 -13.27 13.18
C GLY A 342 1.38 -12.01 13.94
N LYS A 343 1.74 -11.96 15.23
CA LYS A 343 1.43 -10.85 16.15
C LYS A 343 2.33 -9.62 15.93
N GLU A 344 3.45 -9.75 15.22
CA GLU A 344 4.33 -8.62 14.88
C GLU A 344 3.71 -7.68 13.83
N MET A 345 2.62 -8.08 13.17
CA MET A 345 1.91 -7.30 12.16
C MET A 345 0.56 -6.83 12.70
N TYR A 346 0.17 -5.57 12.44
CA TYR A 346 -1.14 -5.01 12.75
C TYR A 346 -1.70 -4.22 11.56
N ALA A 347 -2.83 -4.63 10.99
CA ALA A 347 -3.42 -4.07 9.77
C ALA A 347 -4.71 -3.27 10.04
N ILE A 348 -4.73 -2.01 9.60
CA ILE A 348 -5.82 -1.06 9.85
C ILE A 348 -6.46 -0.66 8.51
N GLY A 349 -7.74 -0.96 8.34
CA GLY A 349 -8.55 -0.46 7.23
C GLY A 349 -9.32 0.81 7.58
N PHE A 350 -9.92 1.42 6.56
CA PHE A 350 -10.75 2.61 6.71
C PHE A 350 -12.12 2.43 6.05
N VAL A 351 -13.14 3.10 6.58
CA VAL A 351 -14.47 3.24 5.99
C VAL A 351 -15.00 4.68 6.16
N ALA A 352 -15.93 5.10 5.31
CA ALA A 352 -16.56 6.41 5.41
C ALA A 352 -18.03 6.39 4.97
N SER A 353 -18.85 7.28 5.54
CA SER A 353 -20.31 7.30 5.29
C SER A 353 -20.82 8.45 4.43
N GLN A 354 -20.10 9.58 4.33
CA GLN A 354 -20.53 10.72 3.52
C GLN A 354 -19.33 11.53 3.02
N GLY A 355 -19.61 12.53 2.18
CA GLY A 355 -18.60 13.40 1.58
C GLY A 355 -18.29 13.01 0.14
N ALA A 356 -17.03 13.18 -0.26
CA ALA A 356 -16.58 12.93 -1.62
C ALA A 356 -15.18 12.32 -1.64
N VAL A 357 -14.91 11.55 -2.70
CA VAL A 357 -13.63 10.89 -2.93
C VAL A 357 -13.10 11.25 -4.31
N GLY A 358 -11.79 11.43 -4.45
CA GLY A 358 -11.18 11.70 -5.75
C GLY A 358 -9.67 11.86 -5.64
N SER A 359 -8.95 11.32 -6.63
CA SER A 359 -7.53 11.63 -6.77
C SER A 359 -7.36 13.08 -7.21
N TRP A 360 -6.27 13.72 -6.79
CA TRP A 360 -5.93 15.10 -7.19
C TRP A 360 -5.77 15.31 -8.71
N MET A 361 -5.72 14.22 -9.47
CA MET A 361 -5.61 14.21 -10.93
C MET A 361 -6.96 14.31 -11.66
N GLY A 362 -8.09 14.26 -10.95
CA GLY A 362 -9.43 14.28 -11.54
C GLY A 362 -10.47 14.94 -10.64
N PRO A 363 -11.68 15.19 -11.17
CA PRO A 363 -12.78 15.69 -10.37
C PRO A 363 -13.19 14.66 -9.31
N PRO A 364 -13.54 15.08 -8.09
CA PRO A 364 -14.05 14.18 -7.08
C PRO A 364 -15.46 13.69 -7.44
N ARG A 365 -15.82 12.52 -6.91
CA ARG A 365 -17.19 12.00 -6.92
C ARG A 365 -17.78 12.03 -5.51
N THR A 366 -19.05 12.37 -5.40
CA THR A 366 -19.79 12.23 -4.15
C THR A 366 -19.91 10.75 -3.77
N LEU A 367 -19.79 10.46 -2.47
CA LEU A 367 -20.06 9.14 -1.94
C LEU A 367 -21.58 8.94 -1.83
N PRO A 368 -22.13 7.82 -2.33
CA PRO A 368 -23.51 7.46 -1.99
C PRO A 368 -23.64 7.21 -0.49
N ALA A 369 -24.83 7.45 0.06
CA ALA A 369 -25.11 7.04 1.43
C ALA A 369 -24.92 5.51 1.55
N PRO A 370 -24.18 5.02 2.56
CA PRO A 370 -24.00 3.59 2.74
C PRO A 370 -25.32 2.94 3.18
N PRO A 371 -25.53 1.65 2.88
CA PRO A 371 -26.69 0.94 3.38
C PRO A 371 -26.74 0.97 4.92
N PRO A 372 -27.90 1.21 5.57
CA PRO A 372 -28.00 1.33 7.02
C PRO A 372 -27.46 0.15 7.83
N GLU A 373 -27.44 -1.04 7.22
CA GLU A 373 -26.95 -2.31 7.77
C GLU A 373 -25.45 -2.56 7.53
N SER A 374 -24.79 -1.72 6.73
CA SER A 374 -23.34 -1.75 6.60
C SER A 374 -22.65 -1.21 7.86
N LEU A 375 -21.39 -1.58 8.08
CA LEU A 375 -20.60 -1.14 9.21
C LEU A 375 -20.53 0.39 9.29
N GLU A 376 -20.23 1.06 8.17
CA GLU A 376 -20.23 2.52 8.08
C GLU A 376 -21.64 3.14 8.19
N GLY A 377 -22.71 2.45 7.76
CA GLY A 377 -24.09 2.90 7.95
C GLY A 377 -24.57 2.83 9.40
N MET A 378 -24.14 1.81 10.13
CA MET A 378 -24.36 1.69 11.57
C MET A 378 -23.55 2.73 12.34
N TRP A 379 -22.27 2.92 12.00
CA TRP A 379 -21.44 3.98 12.59
C TRP A 379 -22.01 5.38 12.35
N ALA A 380 -22.57 5.64 11.16
CA ALA A 380 -23.20 6.92 10.85
C ALA A 380 -24.38 7.26 11.78
N SER A 381 -25.00 6.25 12.40
CA SER A 381 -26.09 6.39 13.38
C SER A 381 -25.61 6.61 14.82
N THR A 382 -24.30 6.57 15.07
CA THR A 382 -23.68 6.94 16.35
C THR A 382 -23.35 8.44 16.39
N THR A 383 -22.83 8.95 17.50
CA THR A 383 -22.31 10.32 17.60
C THR A 383 -20.87 10.47 17.11
N HIS A 384 -20.19 9.37 16.75
CA HIS A 384 -18.77 9.38 16.40
C HIS A 384 -18.53 10.10 15.08
N ALA A 385 -17.61 11.06 15.04
CA ALA A 385 -17.16 11.70 13.79
C ALA A 385 -15.95 10.99 13.18
N LEU A 386 -15.06 10.49 14.04
CA LEU A 386 -13.89 9.69 13.70
C LEU A 386 -13.69 8.69 14.85
N ALA A 387 -13.63 7.40 14.52
CA ALA A 387 -13.59 6.35 15.54
C ALA A 387 -12.92 5.09 15.01
N MET A 388 -12.45 4.24 15.91
CA MET A 388 -11.82 2.96 15.60
C MET A 388 -12.50 1.81 16.35
N ILE A 389 -12.52 0.64 15.73
CA ILE A 389 -12.71 -0.64 16.44
C ILE A 389 -11.42 -1.44 16.31
N ASP A 390 -10.94 -1.97 17.42
CA ASP A 390 -9.90 -3.00 17.45
C ASP A 390 -10.56 -4.38 17.42
N PHE A 391 -10.48 -5.07 16.29
CA PHE A 391 -11.05 -6.41 16.18
C PHE A 391 -10.29 -7.41 17.05
N ARG A 392 -9.03 -7.21 17.44
CA ARG A 392 -8.34 -8.20 18.29
C ARG A 392 -8.88 -8.21 19.72
N GLY A 393 -8.97 -7.03 20.33
CA GLY A 393 -9.36 -6.87 21.73
C GLY A 393 -10.87 -6.96 21.97
N GLN A 394 -11.70 -6.66 20.98
CA GLN A 394 -13.15 -6.43 21.19
C GLN A 394 -14.05 -7.56 20.66
N LEU A 395 -13.48 -8.68 20.21
CA LEU A 395 -14.25 -9.81 19.67
C LEU A 395 -14.96 -10.66 20.71
N SER A 396 -14.59 -10.60 21.99
CA SER A 396 -15.24 -11.40 23.04
C SER A 396 -16.69 -10.96 23.26
N ASP A 397 -16.95 -9.67 23.14
CA ASP A 397 -18.22 -9.04 23.55
C ASP A 397 -19.13 -8.73 22.35
N ALA A 398 -18.65 -8.97 21.13
CA ALA A 398 -19.32 -8.65 19.88
C ALA A 398 -19.31 -9.84 18.89
N GLY A 399 -20.00 -10.92 19.25
CA GLY A 399 -20.13 -12.11 18.40
C GLY A 399 -20.68 -11.83 16.99
N TRP A 400 -21.42 -10.73 16.82
CA TRP A 400 -21.93 -10.29 15.52
C TRP A 400 -20.82 -9.84 14.56
N LEU A 401 -19.70 -9.29 15.06
CA LEU A 401 -18.54 -8.91 14.23
C LEU A 401 -17.86 -10.11 13.55
N ARG A 402 -18.07 -11.33 14.08
CA ARG A 402 -17.55 -12.57 13.48
C ARG A 402 -18.37 -13.06 12.30
N GLN A 403 -19.56 -12.49 12.10
CA GLN A 403 -20.41 -12.82 10.96
C GLN A 403 -20.09 -11.92 9.77
N PRO A 404 -20.43 -12.34 8.53
CA PRO A 404 -20.34 -11.47 7.38
C PRO A 404 -21.18 -10.20 7.56
N ILE A 405 -20.52 -9.04 7.53
CA ILE A 405 -21.17 -7.71 7.60
C ILE A 405 -20.80 -6.94 6.34
N LEU A 406 -21.73 -6.14 5.82
CA LEU A 406 -21.46 -5.26 4.71
C LEU A 406 -20.50 -4.14 5.14
N ALA A 407 -19.40 -3.93 4.42
CA ALA A 407 -18.59 -2.71 4.57
C ALA A 407 -17.86 -2.35 3.26
N GLY A 408 -17.45 -1.09 3.15
CA GLY A 408 -16.80 -0.52 1.98
C GLY A 408 -15.28 -0.27 2.03
N PRO A 409 -14.43 -1.09 2.69
CA PRO A 409 -13.01 -0.75 2.84
C PRO A 409 -12.19 -0.95 1.55
N LEU A 410 -12.80 -1.50 0.49
CA LEU A 410 -12.18 -1.81 -0.80
C LEU A 410 -12.84 -1.01 -1.91
N GLY A 411 -12.29 0.17 -2.22
CA GLY A 411 -12.81 1.03 -3.29
C GLY A 411 -14.22 1.57 -3.05
N TYR A 412 -14.70 1.61 -1.81
CA TYR A 412 -16.10 1.91 -1.45
C TYR A 412 -17.12 0.91 -2.02
N SER A 413 -16.67 -0.26 -2.48
CA SER A 413 -17.59 -1.35 -2.81
C SER A 413 -18.09 -1.97 -1.51
N ILE A 414 -19.41 -1.94 -1.30
CA ILE A 414 -20.04 -2.51 -0.12
C ILE A 414 -20.08 -4.03 -0.27
N LEU A 415 -19.22 -4.74 0.47
CA LEU A 415 -19.04 -6.18 0.37
C LEU A 415 -19.35 -6.87 1.69
N PRO A 416 -19.97 -8.07 1.70
CA PRO A 416 -20.07 -8.87 2.90
C PRO A 416 -18.73 -9.56 3.18
N ALA A 417 -18.21 -9.41 4.40
CA ALA A 417 -17.08 -10.19 4.88
C ALA A 417 -17.08 -10.30 6.41
N ALA A 418 -16.44 -11.34 6.93
CA ALA A 418 -16.10 -11.38 8.36
C ALA A 418 -14.84 -10.52 8.56
N TRP A 419 -15.02 -9.20 8.64
CA TRP A 419 -13.91 -8.23 8.66
C TRP A 419 -12.80 -8.50 9.70
N PRO A 420 -13.06 -9.07 10.88
CA PRO A 420 -12.00 -9.47 11.82
C PRO A 420 -11.01 -10.51 11.30
N THR A 421 -11.35 -11.28 10.25
CA THR A 421 -10.41 -12.19 9.59
C THR A 421 -9.57 -11.46 8.53
N VAL A 422 -10.06 -10.32 8.04
CA VAL A 422 -9.47 -9.55 6.93
C VAL A 422 -8.53 -8.46 7.45
N LEU A 423 -8.85 -7.83 8.56
CA LEU A 423 -8.11 -6.71 9.16
C LEU A 423 -8.05 -6.85 10.68
N ASP A 424 -7.07 -6.22 11.32
CA ASP A 424 -6.95 -6.19 12.78
C ASP A 424 -7.77 -5.04 13.40
N ALA A 425 -7.98 -3.96 12.66
CA ALA A 425 -8.84 -2.86 13.05
C ALA A 425 -9.48 -2.15 11.85
N MET A 426 -10.54 -1.40 12.13
CA MET A 426 -11.20 -0.53 11.17
C MET A 426 -11.35 0.88 11.77
N ILE A 427 -11.00 1.90 10.99
CA ILE A 427 -11.23 3.31 11.34
C ILE A 427 -12.37 3.86 10.47
N TYR A 428 -13.36 4.43 11.12
CA TYR A 428 -14.47 5.14 10.50
C TYR A 428 -14.22 6.64 10.51
N THR A 429 -14.39 7.29 9.36
CA THR A 429 -14.58 8.73 9.26
C THR A 429 -15.98 9.05 8.76
N ARG A 430 -16.70 9.93 9.45
CA ARG A 430 -18.02 10.35 9.01
C ARG A 430 -17.94 11.03 7.65
N VAL A 431 -17.04 12.00 7.51
CA VAL A 431 -16.88 12.80 6.30
C VAL A 431 -15.55 12.47 5.63
N MET A 432 -15.61 12.05 4.38
CA MET A 432 -14.46 11.99 3.49
C MET A 432 -14.35 13.28 2.69
N GLU A 433 -13.19 13.92 2.78
CA GLU A 433 -12.77 14.96 1.86
C GLU A 433 -11.87 14.34 0.78
N PRO A 434 -11.99 14.73 -0.49
CA PRO A 434 -11.18 14.17 -1.56
C PRO A 434 -9.74 14.66 -1.48
N SER A 435 -8.83 13.90 -2.08
CA SER A 435 -7.48 14.38 -2.32
C SER A 435 -7.50 15.51 -3.36
N THR A 436 -6.88 16.64 -3.03
CA THR A 436 -6.72 17.79 -3.94
C THR A 436 -5.27 17.97 -4.35
N LYS A 437 -5.03 18.75 -5.40
CA LYS A 437 -3.67 18.97 -5.94
C LYS A 437 -2.87 19.85 -4.99
N ALA A 438 -1.63 19.45 -4.70
CA ALA A 438 -0.72 20.25 -3.89
C ALA A 438 -0.48 21.63 -4.52
N THR A 439 -0.60 22.68 -3.70
CA THR A 439 -0.24 24.06 -4.06
C THR A 439 1.18 24.34 -3.58
N ARG A 440 2.19 24.02 -4.40
CA ARG A 440 3.60 24.27 -4.11
C ARG A 440 4.36 24.75 -5.34
#